data_AF-A0A2D9J252-F1
#
_entry.id   AF-A0A2D9J252-F1
#
_cell.length_a   1.000
_cell.length_b   1.000
_cell.length_c   1.000
_cell.angle_alpha   90.00
_cell.angle_beta   90.00
_cell.angle_gamma   90.00
#
_symmetry.space_group_name_H-M   'P 1'
#
loop_
_entity.id
_entity.type
_entity.pdbx_description
1 polymer ?
#
loop_
_entity_poly.entity_id
_entity_poly.type
_entity_poly.pdbx_seq_one_letter_code
_entity_poly.pdbx_strand_id
1 'polypeptide(L)'
;MNRLTQVLVAATMTVIPVAAQADSEQDSLPLEGATEVLSFTTDEGSWLSIDVAPEGDSLVFDLLGDLYSLPIDGGKATRITAGLGYDSQPVISPDGQQIAFISD
;
A
#
# COMPACT_ATOMS: atom_id res chain seq x y z
N MET A 1 -4.03 -6.68 -82.97
CA MET A 1 -3.57 -5.37 -83.48
C MET A 1 -3.78 -4.32 -82.42
N ASN A 2 -2.68 -3.87 -81.82
CA ASN A 2 -2.61 -2.79 -80.81
C ASN A 2 -3.19 -1.48 -81.33
N ARG A 3 -3.84 -0.69 -80.46
CA ARG A 3 -3.55 0.74 -80.31
C ARG A 3 -3.61 1.16 -78.83
N LEU A 4 -2.46 1.64 -78.37
CA LEU A 4 -2.22 2.25 -77.06
C LEU A 4 -2.80 3.67 -77.06
N THR A 5 -3.46 4.05 -75.97
CA THR A 5 -3.70 5.45 -75.64
C THR A 5 -3.19 5.68 -74.23
N GLN A 6 -2.03 6.33 -74.11
CA GLN A 6 -1.49 6.80 -72.85
C GLN A 6 -2.30 8.02 -72.41
N VAL A 7 -2.89 7.96 -71.22
CA VAL A 7 -3.36 9.16 -70.51
C VAL A 7 -2.39 9.37 -69.35
N LEU A 8 -1.69 10.49 -69.41
CA LEU A 8 -0.76 10.97 -68.40
C LEU A 8 -1.58 11.43 -67.18
N VAL A 9 -1.61 10.64 -66.11
CA VAL A 9 -2.20 11.08 -64.84
C VAL A 9 -1.13 11.82 -64.06
N ALA A 10 -1.33 13.12 -63.87
CA ALA A 10 -0.49 13.94 -63.00
C ALA A 10 -0.61 13.43 -61.56
N ALA A 11 0.48 12.94 -61.00
CA ALA A 11 0.54 12.54 -59.60
C ALA A 11 0.54 13.81 -58.73
N THR A 12 -0.57 14.11 -58.08
CA THR A 12 -0.63 15.10 -57.00
C THR A 12 0.07 14.51 -55.79
N MET A 13 1.23 15.07 -55.44
CA MET A 13 1.98 14.67 -54.25
C MET A 13 1.32 15.33 -53.02
N THR A 14 0.45 14.60 -52.33
CA THR A 14 -0.07 15.00 -51.02
C THR A 14 1.05 14.87 -50.00
N VAL A 15 1.48 16.00 -49.44
CA VAL A 15 2.33 16.02 -48.24
C VAL A 15 1.44 15.64 -47.06
N ILE A 16 1.64 14.45 -46.52
CA ILE A 16 1.02 14.04 -45.25
C ILE A 16 1.79 14.77 -44.15
N PRO A 17 1.14 15.55 -43.27
CA PRO A 17 1.83 16.04 -42.09
C PRO A 17 2.21 14.83 -41.23
N VAL A 18 3.50 14.62 -41.03
CA VAL A 18 4.00 13.72 -39.99
C VAL A 18 3.64 14.38 -38.67
N ALA A 19 2.48 14.01 -38.12
CA ALA A 19 2.23 14.20 -36.70
C ALA A 19 3.32 13.40 -35.98
N ALA A 20 4.10 14.07 -35.14
CA ALA A 20 5.05 13.42 -34.26
C ALA A 20 4.29 12.40 -33.41
N GLN A 21 4.41 11.12 -33.73
CA GLN A 21 4.16 10.07 -32.78
C GLN A 21 5.32 10.12 -31.79
N ALA A 22 5.14 10.91 -30.73
CA ALA A 22 5.77 10.56 -29.49
C ALA A 22 5.20 9.19 -29.12
N ASP A 23 6.03 8.14 -29.20
CA ASP A 23 5.78 6.91 -28.46
C ASP A 23 5.73 7.31 -26.98
N SER A 24 4.54 7.66 -26.52
CA SER A 24 4.22 7.73 -25.11
C SER A 24 3.65 6.37 -24.70
N GLU A 25 4.40 5.30 -24.94
CA GLU A 25 4.30 4.15 -24.05
C GLU A 25 5.14 4.49 -22.84
N GLN A 26 4.61 5.42 -22.05
CA GLN A 26 4.94 5.47 -20.66
C GLN A 26 4.35 4.18 -20.10
N ASP A 27 5.16 3.14 -20.09
CA ASP A 27 4.96 1.95 -19.27
C ASP A 27 5.05 2.44 -17.81
N SER A 28 4.04 3.21 -17.41
CA SER A 28 3.77 3.49 -16.03
C SER A 28 3.46 2.13 -15.46
N LEU A 29 4.46 1.53 -14.80
CA LEU A 29 4.22 0.50 -13.81
C LEU A 29 2.93 0.90 -13.09
N PRO A 30 1.92 0.03 -12.97
CA PRO A 30 0.71 0.40 -12.26
C PRO A 30 1.12 0.74 -10.83
N LEU A 31 1.30 2.04 -10.55
CA LEU A 31 1.56 2.56 -9.21
C LEU A 31 0.26 2.61 -8.39
N GLU A 32 -0.81 2.06 -8.95
CA GLU A 32 -2.06 1.78 -8.28
C GLU A 32 -2.14 0.27 -8.06
N GLY A 33 -1.23 -0.25 -7.24
CA GLY A 33 -1.41 -1.56 -6.64
C GLY A 33 -2.70 -1.51 -5.82
N ALA A 34 -3.70 -2.32 -6.18
CA ALA A 34 -4.91 -2.43 -5.39
C ALA A 34 -4.52 -2.83 -3.96
N THR A 35 -4.91 -2.02 -2.96
CA THR A 35 -4.76 -2.40 -1.56
C THR A 35 -5.70 -3.58 -1.30
N GLU A 36 -5.13 -4.77 -1.12
CA GLU A 36 -5.89 -5.92 -0.66
C GLU A 36 -5.91 -5.95 0.87
N VAL A 37 -7.12 -5.98 1.44
CA VAL A 37 -7.28 -6.13 2.88
C VAL A 37 -7.12 -7.60 3.25
N LEU A 38 -6.03 -7.93 3.94
CA LEU A 38 -5.82 -9.26 4.51
C LEU A 38 -6.45 -9.33 5.90
N SER A 39 -7.13 -10.45 6.18
CA SER A 39 -7.66 -10.77 7.50
C SER A 39 -7.13 -12.13 7.92
N PHE A 40 -6.55 -12.20 9.10
CA PHE A 40 -6.05 -13.44 9.68
C PHE A 40 -6.33 -13.47 11.19
N THR A 41 -6.26 -14.66 11.76
CA THR A 41 -6.28 -14.87 13.20
C THR A 41 -4.99 -15.59 13.54
N THR A 42 -4.30 -15.11 14.57
CA THR A 42 -3.05 -15.70 15.05
C THR A 42 -3.01 -15.61 16.57
N ASP A 43 -2.31 -16.55 17.18
CA ASP A 43 -1.90 -16.56 18.58
C ASP A 43 -0.37 -16.43 18.73
N GLU A 44 0.34 -16.34 17.60
CA GLU A 44 1.79 -16.18 17.54
C GLU A 44 2.19 -14.94 16.72
N GLY A 45 3.35 -14.39 17.06
CA GLY A 45 3.98 -13.28 16.35
C GLY A 45 5.49 -13.31 16.53
N SER A 46 6.21 -12.70 15.60
CA SER A 46 7.67 -12.60 15.65
C SER A 46 8.07 -11.17 16.02
N TRP A 47 9.14 -11.03 16.81
CA TRP A 47 9.72 -9.72 17.15
C TRP A 47 8.75 -8.71 17.78
N LEU A 48 7.80 -9.19 18.59
CA LEU A 48 6.84 -8.32 19.26
C LEU A 48 7.51 -7.56 20.40
N SER A 49 7.20 -6.27 20.55
CA SER A 49 7.42 -5.53 21.79
C SER A 49 6.14 -5.56 22.61
N ILE A 50 6.27 -5.67 23.94
CA ILE A 50 5.14 -5.83 24.87
C ILE A 50 5.39 -4.97 26.10
N ASP A 51 4.34 -4.35 26.62
CA ASP A 51 4.32 -3.79 27.98
C ASP A 51 3.02 -4.18 28.70
N VAL A 52 3.09 -4.30 30.03
CA VAL A 52 1.98 -4.76 30.88
C VAL A 52 1.40 -3.58 31.64
N ALA A 53 0.07 -3.47 31.67
CA ALA A 53 -0.60 -2.39 32.39
C ALA A 53 -0.22 -2.41 33.88
N PRO A 54 -0.13 -1.25 34.56
CA PRO A 54 0.27 -1.18 35.96
C PRO A 54 -0.56 -2.06 36.92
N GLU A 55 -1.86 -2.20 36.65
CA GLU A 55 -2.78 -3.05 37.42
C GLU A 55 -2.65 -4.55 37.09
N GLY A 56 -1.91 -4.90 36.03
CA GLY A 56 -1.64 -6.27 35.61
C GLY A 56 -2.81 -6.99 34.96
N ASP A 57 -3.89 -6.29 34.63
CA ASP A 57 -5.12 -6.84 34.05
C ASP A 57 -5.09 -6.95 32.51
N SER A 58 -4.15 -6.24 31.88
CA SER A 58 -4.01 -6.15 30.43
C SER A 58 -2.57 -5.91 30.00
N LEU A 59 -2.29 -6.15 28.72
CA LEU A 59 -1.03 -5.84 28.06
C LEU A 59 -1.26 -5.09 26.76
N VAL A 60 -0.24 -4.37 26.31
CA VAL A 60 -0.17 -3.73 25.00
C VAL A 60 1.00 -4.30 24.22
N PHE A 61 0.82 -4.57 22.94
CA PHE A 61 1.86 -5.10 22.06
C PHE A 61 1.73 -4.54 20.65
N ASP A 62 2.83 -4.54 19.90
CA ASP A 62 2.81 -4.24 18.46
C ASP A 62 2.64 -5.51 17.61
N LEU A 63 1.89 -5.41 16.51
CA LEU A 63 1.76 -6.46 15.50
C LEU A 63 1.47 -5.84 14.13
N LEU A 64 2.30 -6.15 13.13
CA LEU A 64 2.21 -5.60 11.76
C LEU A 64 2.15 -4.06 11.69
N GLY A 65 2.87 -3.38 12.58
CA GLY A 65 2.94 -1.90 12.60
C GLY A 65 1.78 -1.21 13.31
N ASP A 66 0.90 -1.96 13.98
CA ASP A 66 -0.16 -1.40 14.81
C ASP A 66 -0.04 -1.86 16.25
N LEU A 67 -0.52 -1.04 17.17
CA LEU A 67 -0.63 -1.39 18.58
C LEU A 67 -1.97 -2.06 18.89
N TYR A 68 -1.94 -3.05 19.77
CA TYR A 68 -3.11 -3.79 20.25
C TYR A 68 -3.08 -3.91 21.77
N SER A 69 -4.26 -3.88 22.41
CA SER A 69 -4.42 -4.28 23.81
C SER A 69 -5.04 -5.68 23.91
N LEU A 70 -4.67 -6.42 24.95
CA LEU A 70 -5.20 -7.75 25.24
C LEU A 70 -5.36 -7.93 26.76
N PRO A 71 -6.47 -8.54 27.25
CA PRO A 71 -6.58 -8.94 28.65
C PRO A 71 -5.46 -9.93 29.03
N ILE A 72 -4.98 -9.87 30.28
CA ILE A 72 -3.87 -10.73 30.74
C ILE A 72 -4.22 -12.22 30.71
N ASP A 73 -5.51 -12.55 30.89
CA ASP A 73 -6.04 -13.91 30.78
C ASP A 73 -6.19 -14.39 29.32
N GLY A 74 -5.77 -13.56 28.35
CA GLY A 74 -5.91 -13.79 26.92
C GLY A 74 -7.30 -13.43 26.37
N GLY A 75 -7.60 -13.92 25.17
CA GLY A 75 -8.87 -13.68 24.50
C GLY A 75 -8.73 -12.75 23.28
N LYS A 76 -9.63 -11.77 23.16
CA LYS A 76 -9.70 -10.93 21.97
C LYS A 76 -8.82 -9.69 22.10
N ALA A 77 -7.83 -9.56 21.22
CA ALA A 77 -7.05 -8.35 21.06
C ALA A 77 -7.89 -7.21 20.46
N THR A 78 -7.68 -5.99 20.95
CA THR A 78 -8.34 -4.77 20.46
C THR A 78 -7.29 -3.84 19.86
N ARG A 79 -7.47 -3.44 18.61
CA ARG A 79 -6.57 -2.51 17.92
C ARG A 79 -6.66 -1.11 18.53
N ILE A 80 -5.51 -0.49 18.79
CA ILE A 80 -5.38 0.85 19.38
C ILE A 80 -5.03 1.86 18.29
N THR A 81 -4.06 1.55 17.42
CA THR A 81 -3.62 2.43 16.33
C THR A 81 -3.97 1.85 14.97
N ALA A 82 -4.13 2.72 13.97
CA ALA A 82 -4.39 2.32 12.60
C ALA A 82 -3.90 3.39 11.64
N GLY A 83 -3.38 2.98 10.48
CA GLY A 83 -2.96 3.91 9.45
C GLY A 83 -1.85 3.35 8.59
N LEU A 84 -1.12 4.27 7.95
CA LEU A 84 0.04 3.95 7.12
C LEU A 84 1.36 3.93 7.91
N GLY A 85 1.39 4.55 9.09
CA GLY A 85 2.58 4.60 9.93
C GLY A 85 2.86 3.24 10.58
N TYR A 86 4.13 3.01 10.92
CA TYR A 86 4.57 1.82 11.63
C TYR A 86 4.77 2.11 13.11
N ASP A 87 3.78 1.76 13.93
CA ASP A 87 3.80 1.97 15.38
C ASP A 87 4.44 0.76 16.09
N SER A 88 5.39 1.02 16.99
CA SER A 88 6.14 -0.02 17.69
C SER A 88 6.62 0.39 19.09
N GLN A 89 7.12 -0.59 19.85
CA GLN A 89 7.74 -0.39 21.17
C GLN A 89 6.86 0.41 22.14
N PRO A 90 5.61 -0.04 22.38
CA PRO A 90 4.72 0.65 23.30
C PRO A 90 5.25 0.59 24.74
N VAL A 91 5.04 1.67 25.48
CA VAL A 91 5.19 1.71 26.95
C VAL A 91 4.00 2.43 27.56
N ILE A 92 3.44 1.85 28.62
CA ILE A 92 2.28 2.35 29.34
C ILE A 92 2.75 3.30 30.44
N SER A 93 2.06 4.44 30.61
CA SER A 93 2.36 5.38 31.69
C SER A 93 2.13 4.74 33.07
N PRO A 94 2.82 5.17 34.12
CA PRO A 94 2.65 4.59 35.46
C PRO A 94 1.22 4.63 36.02
N ASP A 95 0.39 5.57 35.54
CA ASP A 95 -1.03 5.68 35.90
C ASP A 95 -1.97 4.93 34.93
N GLY A 96 -1.44 4.26 33.92
CA GLY A 96 -2.19 3.47 32.95
C GLY A 96 -2.98 4.27 31.91
N GLN A 97 -2.93 5.61 31.95
CA GLN A 97 -3.80 6.46 31.14
C GLN A 97 -3.26 6.77 29.74
N GLN A 98 -1.96 6.57 29.51
CA GLN A 98 -1.30 6.95 28.27
C GLN A 98 -0.37 5.84 27.79
N ILE A 99 -0.15 5.81 26.48
CA ILE A 99 0.81 4.92 25.82
C ILE A 99 1.75 5.81 25.02
N ALA A 100 3.06 5.66 25.23
CA ALA A 100 4.07 6.21 24.34
C ALA A 100 4.58 5.10 23.42
N PHE A 101 4.90 5.45 22.17
CA PHE A 101 5.35 4.52 21.14
C PHE A 101 6.21 5.25 20.10
N ILE A 102 6.91 4.48 19.26
CA ILE A 102 7.69 4.99 18.14
C ILE A 102 6.88 4.80 16.86
N SER A 103 6.77 5.87 16.06
CA SER A 103 6.20 5.88 14.71
C SER A 103 7.27 6.31 13.71
N ASP A 104 7.21 5.80 12.48
CA ASP A 104 7.96 6.32 11.33
C ASP A 104 7.29 7.53 10.66
#